data_AF-A0A3D2FTQ0-F1
#
_entry.id   AF-A0A3D2FTQ0-F1
#
_cell.length_a   1.000
_cell.length_b   1.000
_cell.length_c   1.000
_cell.angle_alpha   90.00
_cell.angle_beta   90.00
_cell.angle_gamma   90.00
#
_symmetry.space_group_name_H-M   'P 1'
#
loop_
_entity.id
_entity.type
_entity.pdbx_description
1 polymer ?
#
loop_
_entity_poly.entity_id
_entity_poly.type
_entity_poly.pdbx_seq_one_letter_code
_entity_poly.pdbx_strand_id
1 'polypeptide(L)'
;QVATDFRLWVREAIDSVDAALAALQHALVERASEHAETLMPGYTHLQTAQPVTFGFHLMAYVEMFGRDRGRFADARKRLNESP
;
A
#
# COMPACT_ATOMS: atom_id res chain seq x y z
N GLN A 1 7.16 -26.91 -17.56
CA GLN A 1 6.36 -27.36 -16.40
C GLN A 1 6.68 -26.53 -15.15
N VAL A 2 7.82 -26.73 -14.46
CA VAL A 2 8.16 -26.00 -13.21
C VAL A 2 8.06 -24.47 -13.36
N ALA A 3 8.61 -23.90 -14.45
CA ALA A 3 8.54 -22.46 -14.69
C ALA A 3 7.10 -21.97 -14.90
N THR A 4 6.28 -22.76 -15.60
CA THR A 4 4.85 -22.47 -15.84
C THR A 4 4.08 -22.46 -14.53
N ASP A 5 4.23 -23.51 -13.72
CA ASP A 5 3.54 -23.67 -12.43
C ASP A 5 3.92 -22.54 -11.47
N PHE A 6 5.20 -22.17 -11.43
CA PHE A 6 5.67 -21.07 -10.61
C PHE A 6 5.06 -19.72 -11.05
N ARG A 7 4.99 -19.44 -12.36
CA ARG A 7 4.37 -18.20 -12.85
C ARG A 7 2.87 -18.15 -12.53
N LEU A 8 2.16 -19.27 -12.63
CA LEU A 8 0.73 -19.34 -12.26
C LEU A 8 0.53 -19.05 -10.76
N TRP A 9 1.35 -19.67 -9.91
CA TRP A 9 1.28 -19.44 -8.46
C TRP A 9 1.61 -18.00 -8.06
N VAL A 10 2.69 -17.43 -8.60
CA VAL A 10 3.07 -16.03 -8.29
C VAL A 10 1.96 -15.07 -8.75
N ARG A 11 1.30 -15.36 -9.87
CA ARG A 11 0.19 -14.55 -10.37
C ARG A 11 -0.97 -14.48 -9.37
N GLU A 12 -1.36 -15.61 -8.79
CA GLU A 12 -2.40 -15.67 -7.75
C GLU A 12 -1.97 -14.99 -6.44
N ALA A 13 -0.70 -15.15 -6.06
CA ALA A 13 -0.14 -14.47 -4.90
C ALA A 13 -0.17 -12.94 -5.07
N ILE A 14 0.16 -12.43 -6.26
CA ILE A 14 0.06 -10.99 -6.57
C ILE A 14 -1.38 -10.49 -6.42
N ASP A 15 -2.36 -11.23 -6.94
CA ASP A 15 -3.78 -10.84 -6.82
C ASP A 15 -4.23 -10.78 -5.36
N SER A 16 -3.80 -11.76 -4.57
CA SER A 16 -4.11 -11.82 -3.13
C SER A 16 -3.49 -10.64 -2.36
N VAL A 17 -2.24 -10.30 -2.66
CA VAL A 17 -1.55 -9.18 -2.03
C VAL A 17 -2.13 -7.84 -2.45
N ASP A 18 -2.46 -7.65 -3.73
CA ASP A 18 -3.09 -6.40 -4.20
C ASP A 18 -4.44 -6.16 -3.52
N ALA A 19 -5.26 -7.22 -3.36
CA ALA A 19 -6.52 -7.13 -2.63
C ALA A 19 -6.33 -6.76 -1.15
N ALA A 20 -5.34 -7.35 -0.48
CA ALA A 20 -5.01 -7.01 0.90
C ALA A 20 -4.52 -5.57 1.06
N LEU A 21 -3.67 -5.09 0.12
CA LEU A 21 -3.23 -3.69 0.09
C LEU A 21 -4.41 -2.74 -0.15
N ALA A 22 -5.35 -3.10 -1.03
CA ALA A 22 -6.56 -2.32 -1.26
C ALA A 22 -7.40 -2.18 0.00
N ALA A 23 -7.63 -3.29 0.72
CA ALA A 23 -8.38 -3.29 1.97
C ALA A 23 -7.70 -2.45 3.05
N LEU A 24 -6.37 -2.55 3.17
CA LEU A 24 -5.59 -1.73 4.10
C LEU A 24 -5.67 -0.25 3.76
N GLN A 25 -5.53 0.13 2.48
CA GLN A 25 -5.69 1.52 2.06
C GLN A 25 -7.09 2.04 2.40
N HIS A 26 -8.14 1.25 2.20
CA HIS A 26 -9.50 1.64 2.54
C HIS A 26 -9.66 1.92 4.04
N ALA A 27 -9.20 0.99 4.89
CA ALA A 27 -9.24 1.16 6.34
C ALA A 27 -8.42 2.39 6.80
N LEU A 28 -7.28 2.65 6.18
CA LEU A 28 -6.47 3.85 6.46
C LEU A 28 -7.20 5.13 6.06
N VAL A 29 -7.90 5.16 4.91
CA VAL A 29 -8.69 6.32 4.47
C VAL A 29 -9.86 6.57 5.41
N GLU A 30 -10.59 5.53 5.83
CA GLU A 30 -11.68 5.66 6.81
C GLU A 30 -11.16 6.29 8.12
N ARG A 31 -10.09 5.73 8.69
CA ARG A 31 -9.45 6.27 9.90
C ARG A 31 -8.88 7.66 9.69
N ALA A 32 -8.34 7.95 8.51
CA ALA A 32 -7.82 9.27 8.19
C ALA A 32 -8.93 10.32 8.16
N SER A 33 -10.11 9.97 7.63
CA SER A 33 -11.27 10.85 7.63
C SER A 33 -11.81 11.11 9.04
N GLU A 34 -11.89 10.07 9.87
CA GLU A 34 -12.31 10.20 11.28
C GLU A 34 -11.36 11.11 12.09
N HIS A 35 -10.08 11.15 11.71
CA HIS A 35 -9.03 11.91 12.39
C HIS A 35 -8.49 13.08 11.58
N ALA A 36 -9.28 13.61 10.65
CA ALA A 36 -8.86 14.69 9.76
C ALA A 36 -8.39 15.94 10.53
N GLU A 37 -8.97 16.21 11.70
CA GLU A 37 -8.66 17.37 12.56
C GLU A 37 -7.91 16.99 13.85
N THR A 38 -7.63 15.71 14.09
CA THR A 38 -6.93 15.27 15.31
C THR A 38 -5.46 15.68 15.23
N LEU A 39 -5.04 16.67 16.02
CA LEU A 39 -3.65 17.15 16.05
C LEU A 39 -2.69 16.11 16.66
N MET A 40 -1.50 16.03 16.07
CA MET A 40 -0.35 15.28 16.62
C MET A 40 0.96 16.03 16.31
N PRO A 41 2.05 15.76 17.05
CA PRO A 41 3.36 16.25 16.67
C PRO A 41 3.81 15.60 15.34
N GLY A 42 4.27 16.40 14.38
CA GLY A 42 5.07 15.88 13.28
C GLY A 42 6.48 15.53 13.76
N TYR A 43 7.16 14.60 13.09
CA TYR A 43 8.51 14.18 13.48
C TYR A 43 9.48 14.19 12.29
N THR A 44 10.68 14.71 12.54
CA THR A 44 11.85 14.54 11.67
C THR A 44 13.03 14.16 12.55
N HIS A 45 13.80 13.13 12.19
CA HIS A 45 14.85 12.56 13.07
C HIS A 45 14.32 12.18 14.48
N LEU A 46 13.05 11.79 14.57
CA LEU A 46 12.33 11.52 15.83
C LEU A 46 12.26 12.72 16.79
N GLN A 47 12.55 13.93 16.32
CA GLN A 47 12.36 15.18 17.06
C GLN A 47 11.04 15.83 16.63
N THR A 48 10.34 16.42 17.60
CA THR A 48 9.10 17.17 17.35
C THR A 48 9.37 18.30 16.36
N ALA A 49 8.65 18.28 15.25
CA ALA A 49 8.66 19.29 14.20
C ALA A 49 7.32 20.06 14.23
N GLN A 50 6.86 20.53 13.07
CA GLN A 50 5.58 21.20 12.96
C GLN A 50 4.42 20.24 13.29
N PRO A 51 3.35 20.70 13.96
CA PRO A 51 2.14 19.93 14.15
C PRO A 51 1.54 19.49 12.81
N VAL A 52 0.98 18.29 12.79
CA VAL A 52 0.21 17.73 11.66
C VAL A 52 -1.08 17.12 12.22
N THR A 53 -1.97 16.63 11.35
CA THR A 53 -3.11 15.83 11.81
C THR A 53 -2.80 14.34 11.68
N PHE A 54 -3.39 13.53 12.57
CA PHE A 54 -3.26 12.08 12.48
C PHE A 54 -3.83 11.55 11.17
N GLY A 55 -4.91 12.16 10.66
CA GLY A 55 -5.41 11.86 9.33
C GLY A 55 -4.39 12.10 8.22
N PHE A 56 -3.66 13.23 8.25
CA PHE A 56 -2.57 13.49 7.29
C PHE A 56 -1.46 12.43 7.40
N HIS A 57 -1.10 12.03 8.61
CA HIS A 57 -0.10 10.99 8.83
C HIS A 57 -0.53 9.63 8.25
N LEU A 58 -1.79 9.23 8.42
CA LEU A 58 -2.34 8.00 7.85
C LEU A 58 -2.38 8.04 6.31
N MET A 59 -2.74 9.18 5.73
CA MET A 59 -2.74 9.35 4.27
C MET A 59 -1.34 9.19 3.66
N ALA A 60 -0.27 9.49 4.40
CA ALA A 60 1.09 9.20 3.93
C ALA A 60 1.28 7.70 3.64
N TYR A 61 0.72 6.82 4.48
CA TYR A 61 0.78 5.37 4.25
C TYR A 61 -0.12 4.92 3.10
N VAL A 62 -1.29 5.55 2.91
CA VAL A 62 -2.17 5.29 1.75
C VAL A 62 -1.39 5.51 0.45
N GLU A 63 -0.64 6.60 0.36
CA GLU A 63 0.20 6.91 -0.81
C GLU A 63 1.38 5.94 -0.98
N MET A 64 2.02 5.51 0.12
CA MET A 64 3.08 4.50 0.08
C MET A 64 2.57 3.18 -0.49
N PHE A 65 1.46 2.66 0.04
CA PHE A 65 0.85 1.43 -0.42
C PHE A 65 0.25 1.55 -1.83
N GLY A 66 -0.21 2.74 -2.22
CA GLY A 66 -0.66 3.01 -3.60
C GLY A 66 0.46 2.78 -4.62
N ARG A 67 1.68 3.22 -4.30
CA ARG A 67 2.86 2.93 -5.13
C ARG A 67 3.20 1.44 -5.15
N ASP A 68 3.05 0.73 -4.03
CA ASP A 68 3.28 -0.71 -3.97
C ASP A 68 2.31 -1.48 -4.87
N ARG A 69 1.02 -1.12 -4.86
CA ARG A 69 0.04 -1.68 -5.78
C ARG A 69 0.40 -1.44 -7.24
N GLY A 70 0.89 -0.25 -7.57
CA GLY A 70 1.43 0.05 -8.91
C GLY A 70 2.58 -0.90 -9.29
N ARG A 71 3.51 -1.17 -8.37
CA ARG A 71 4.61 -2.13 -8.60
C ARG A 71 4.11 -3.56 -8.81
N PHE A 72 3.08 -3.99 -8.06
CA PHE A 72 2.46 -5.30 -8.22
C PHE A 72 1.74 -5.43 -9.56
N ALA A 73 1.01 -4.40 -10.00
CA ALA A 73 0.37 -4.37 -11.31
C ALA A 73 1.40 -4.51 -12.45
N ASP A 74 2.51 -3.78 -12.36
CA ASP A 74 3.61 -3.86 -13.31
C ASP A 74 4.29 -5.25 -13.32
N ALA A 75 4.53 -5.82 -12.14
CA ALA A 75 5.10 -7.15 -12.00
C ALA A 75 4.18 -8.23 -12.59
N ARG A 76 2.87 -8.15 -12.31
CA ARG A 76 1.85 -9.03 -12.89
C ARG A 76 1.86 -8.98 -14.41
N LYS A 77 1.92 -7.78 -14.99
CA LYS A 77 1.97 -7.59 -16.45
C LYS A 77 3.17 -8.31 -17.08
N ARG A 78 4.37 -8.15 -16.50
CA ARG A 78 5.59 -8.81 -17.00
C ARG A 78 5.61 -10.33 -16.80
N LEU A 79 4.95 -10.82 -15.75
CA LEU A 79 4.90 -12.25 -15.45
C LEU A 79 3.99 -13.04 -16.41
N ASN A 80 3.00 -12.37 -17.02
CA ASN A 80 1.95 -12.97 -17.85
C ASN A 80 2.40 -13.35 -19.28
N GLU A 81 3.51 -14.05 -19.37
CA GLU A 81 3.98 -14.69 -20.60
C GLU A 81 4.17 -16.19 -20.32
N SER A 82 3.73 -17.06 -21.23
CA SER A 82 3.97 -18.49 -21.07
C SER A 82 5.45 -18.79 -21.32
N PRO A 83 6.13 -19.49 -20.40
CA PRO A 83 7.49 -19.97 -20.60
C PRO A 83 7.53 -21.25 -21.45
#